data_AF-A0A843WQY0-F1
#
_entry.id   AF-A0A843WQY0-F1
#
_cell.length_a   1.000
_cell.length_b   1.000
_cell.length_c   1.000
_cell.angle_alpha   90.00
_cell.angle_beta   90.00
_cell.angle_gamma   90.00
#
_symmetry.space_group_name_H-M   'P 1'
#
loop_
_entity.id
_entity.type
_entity.pdbx_description
1 polymer ?
#
loop_
_entity_poly.entity_id
_entity_poly.type
_entity_poly.pdbx_seq_one_letter_code
_entity_poly.pdbx_strand_id
1 'polypeptide(L)'
;MKNIDILIIFILWTFIIVVDSASILPMTLKAAVELELLEIIKREGLGAQLSPAEIVALLPTKNSQAPIMLDRILQLLASYSILTCCLVDREDDKVGRCYGLPPRASS
;
A
#
# COMPACT_ATOMS: atom_id res chain seq x y z
N MET A 1 4.92 -35.70 23.10
CA MET A 1 5.02 -34.55 22.19
C MET A 1 5.43 -33.37 23.03
N LYS A 2 6.65 -32.82 22.85
CA LYS A 2 7.18 -31.78 23.73
C LYS A 2 6.65 -30.42 23.25
N ASN A 3 6.48 -29.47 24.17
CA ASN A 3 6.02 -28.11 23.88
C ASN A 3 6.87 -27.42 22.77
N ILE A 4 8.14 -27.82 22.67
CA ILE A 4 9.11 -27.38 21.66
C ILE A 4 8.74 -27.85 20.23
N ASP A 5 8.22 -29.06 20.06
CA ASP A 5 7.84 -29.59 18.74
C ASP A 5 6.67 -28.79 18.14
N ILE A 6 5.71 -28.41 18.99
CA ILE A 6 4.55 -27.58 18.61
C ILE A 6 5.00 -26.15 18.25
N LEU A 7 5.95 -25.59 19.01
CA LEU A 7 6.50 -24.26 18.73
C LEU A 7 7.26 -24.24 17.40
N ILE A 8 8.04 -25.27 17.10
CA ILE A 8 8.76 -25.40 15.82
C ILE A 8 7.78 -25.48 14.64
N ILE A 9 6.69 -26.26 14.76
CA ILE A 9 5.67 -26.35 13.71
C ILE A 9 5.00 -24.99 13.48
N PHE A 10 4.69 -24.24 14.54
CA PHE A 10 4.09 -22.92 14.42
C PHE A 10 5.03 -21.90 13.74
N ILE A 11 6.31 -21.94 14.09
CA ILE A 11 7.34 -21.08 13.47
C ILE A 11 7.51 -21.44 11.99
N LEU A 12 7.61 -22.73 11.65
CA LEU A 12 7.72 -23.17 10.26
C LEU A 12 6.47 -22.82 9.46
N TRP A 13 5.28 -22.99 10.03
CA TRP A 13 4.02 -22.61 9.38
C TRP A 13 3.97 -21.10 9.06
N THR A 14 4.36 -20.27 10.02
CA THR A 14 4.44 -18.81 9.82
C THR A 14 5.48 -18.45 8.76
N PHE A 15 6.64 -19.10 8.77
CA PHE A 15 7.71 -18.85 7.81
C PHE A 15 7.30 -19.20 6.38
N ILE A 16 6.60 -20.31 6.16
CA ILE A 16 6.09 -20.71 4.84
C ILE A 16 5.12 -19.68 4.26
N ILE A 17 4.19 -19.16 5.08
CA ILE A 17 3.22 -18.13 4.65
C ILE A 17 3.93 -16.84 4.19
N VAL A 18 4.97 -16.43 4.91
CA VAL A 18 5.74 -15.22 4.59
C VAL A 18 6.57 -15.42 3.31
N VAL A 19 7.15 -16.60 3.09
CA VAL A 19 7.95 -16.91 1.89
C VAL A 19 7.09 -16.90 0.63
N ASP A 20 5.89 -17.49 0.66
CA ASP A 20 4.99 -17.51 -0.50
C ASP A 20 4.54 -16.08 -0.88
N SER A 21 4.36 -15.23 0.14
CA SER A 21 3.98 -13.83 -0.01
C SER A 21 5.16 -12.89 -0.30
N ALA A 22 6.41 -13.39 -0.26
CA ALA A 22 7.62 -12.55 -0.34
C ALA A 22 7.78 -11.86 -1.70
N SER A 23 7.19 -12.43 -2.76
CA SER A 23 7.22 -11.86 -4.11
C SER A 23 6.18 -10.75 -4.33
N ILE A 24 5.18 -10.63 -3.44
CA ILE A 24 4.05 -9.70 -3.62
C ILE A 24 4.52 -8.25 -3.48
N LEU A 25 5.34 -7.95 -2.47
CA LEU A 25 5.90 -6.62 -2.28
C LEU A 25 6.74 -6.13 -3.48
N PRO A 26 7.78 -6.85 -3.95
CA PRO A 26 8.60 -6.38 -5.07
C PRO A 26 7.80 -6.24 -6.36
N MET A 27 6.82 -7.12 -6.63
CA MET A 27 5.93 -6.96 -7.78
C MET A 27 5.01 -5.74 -7.67
N THR A 28 4.49 -5.48 -6.47
CA THR A 28 3.63 -4.31 -6.22
C THR A 28 4.42 -3.02 -6.31
N LEU A 29 5.63 -2.99 -5.75
CA LEU A 29 6.53 -1.85 -5.85
C LEU A 29 6.93 -1.59 -7.31
N LYS A 30 7.23 -2.64 -8.08
CA LYS A 30 7.50 -2.54 -9.51
C LYS A 30 6.33 -1.90 -10.26
N ALA A 31 5.10 -2.36 -10.02
CA ALA A 31 3.89 -1.77 -10.63
C ALA A 31 3.71 -0.30 -10.21
N ALA A 32 3.97 0.04 -8.95
CA ALA A 32 3.86 1.41 -8.46
C ALA A 32 4.90 2.36 -9.10
N VAL A 33 6.10 1.85 -9.41
CA VAL A 33 7.12 2.59 -10.17
C VAL A 33 6.72 2.74 -11.63
N GLU A 34 6.21 1.68 -12.28
CA GLU A 34 5.76 1.72 -13.67
C GLU A 34 4.57 2.67 -13.90
N LEU A 35 3.72 2.82 -12.90
CA LEU A 35 2.60 3.76 -12.89
C LEU A 35 2.97 5.15 -12.34
N GLU A 36 4.25 5.37 -12.01
CA GLU A 36 4.77 6.63 -11.45
C GLU A 36 4.02 7.13 -10.21
N LEU A 37 3.42 6.23 -9.43
CA LEU A 37 2.52 6.60 -8.32
C LEU A 37 3.21 7.44 -7.25
N LEU A 38 4.46 7.09 -6.93
CA LEU A 38 5.26 7.82 -5.94
C LEU A 38 5.59 9.24 -6.40
N GLU A 39 5.83 9.43 -7.71
CA GLU A 39 6.11 10.75 -8.28
C GLU A 39 4.83 11.59 -8.39
N ILE A 40 3.68 10.97 -8.67
CA ILE A 40 2.38 11.64 -8.63
C ILE A 40 2.12 12.20 -7.22
N ILE A 41 2.25 11.38 -6.17
CA ILE A 41 2.03 11.83 -4.78
C ILE A 41 3.03 12.93 -4.40
N LYS A 42 4.29 12.79 -4.82
CA LYS A 42 5.34 13.79 -4.57
C LYS A 42 5.07 15.13 -5.24
N ARG A 43 4.47 15.12 -6.44
CA ARG A 43 4.15 16.33 -7.21
C ARG A 43 3.08 17.19 -6.54
N GLU A 44 2.14 16.56 -5.86
CA GLU A 44 1.07 17.25 -5.13
C GLU A 44 1.55 17.94 -3.84
N GLY A 45 2.78 17.65 -3.39
CA GLY A 45 3.47 18.42 -2.36
C GLY A 45 3.96 17.61 -1.17
N LEU A 46 4.84 18.22 -0.36
CA LEU A 46 5.33 17.62 0.88
C LEU A 46 4.19 17.44 1.88
N GLY A 47 3.88 16.20 2.22
CA GLY A 47 2.78 15.87 3.14
C GLY A 47 1.41 15.79 2.47
N ALA A 48 1.33 15.83 1.14
CA ALA A 48 0.08 15.61 0.42
C ALA A 48 -0.50 14.22 0.75
N GLN A 49 -1.82 14.18 0.94
CA GLN A 49 -2.61 12.97 1.19
C GLN A 49 -3.64 12.86 0.08
N LEU A 50 -3.46 11.91 -0.82
CA LEU A 50 -4.31 11.74 -2.00
C LEU A 50 -5.14 10.47 -1.89
N SER A 51 -6.42 10.57 -2.22
CA SER A 51 -7.29 9.41 -2.37
C SER A 51 -6.95 8.62 -3.65
N PRO A 52 -7.23 7.32 -3.71
CA PRO A 52 -7.03 6.52 -4.92
C PRO A 52 -7.75 7.10 -6.15
N ALA A 53 -8.91 7.73 -5.95
CA ALA A 53 -9.66 8.36 -7.04
C ALA A 53 -8.94 9.57 -7.63
N GLU A 54 -8.30 10.39 -6.79
CA GLU A 54 -7.51 11.54 -7.23
C GLU A 54 -6.26 11.09 -8.00
N ILE A 55 -5.57 10.07 -7.51
CA ILE A 55 -4.39 9.52 -8.21
C ILE A 55 -4.81 8.92 -9.57
N VAL A 56 -5.94 8.21 -9.64
CA VAL A 56 -6.45 7.67 -10.92
C VAL A 56 -6.84 8.77 -11.90
N ALA A 57 -7.38 9.90 -11.43
CA ALA A 57 -7.72 11.02 -12.30
C ALA A 57 -6.50 11.64 -12.99
N LEU A 58 -5.30 11.46 -12.41
CA LEU A 58 -4.03 11.91 -12.97
C LEU A 58 -3.41 10.89 -13.94
N LEU A 59 -3.94 9.64 -13.98
CA LEU A 59 -3.48 8.59 -14.87
C LEU A 59 -4.27 8.62 -16.19
N PRO A 60 -3.64 8.30 -17.34
CA PRO A 60 -4.31 8.22 -18.63
C PRO A 60 -5.13 6.92 -18.76
N THR A 61 -6.12 6.71 -17.88
CA THR A 61 -6.94 5.50 -17.83
C THR A 61 -8.43 5.83 -17.88
N LYS A 62 -9.21 4.93 -18.51
CA LYS A 62 -10.68 4.97 -18.54
C LYS A 62 -11.31 3.83 -17.73
N ASN A 63 -10.49 3.07 -17.00
CA ASN A 63 -10.96 1.90 -16.28
C ASN A 63 -11.68 2.32 -14.99
N SER A 64 -12.99 2.06 -14.92
CA SER A 64 -13.81 2.37 -13.74
C SER A 64 -13.41 1.59 -12.48
N GLN A 65 -12.70 0.47 -12.62
CA GLN A 65 -12.17 -0.33 -11.52
C GLN A 65 -10.77 0.13 -11.07
N ALA A 66 -10.14 1.07 -11.78
CA ALA A 66 -8.79 1.54 -11.44
C ALA A 66 -8.67 2.06 -10.00
N PRO A 67 -9.61 2.85 -9.45
CA PRO A 67 -9.49 3.34 -8.07
C PRO A 67 -9.45 2.21 -7.04
N ILE A 68 -10.22 1.14 -7.27
CA ILE A 68 -10.29 -0.01 -6.36
C ILE A 68 -9.00 -0.83 -6.43
N MET A 69 -8.49 -1.09 -7.64
CA MET A 69 -7.21 -1.80 -7.80
C MET A 69 -6.04 -0.99 -7.22
N LEU A 70 -6.07 0.32 -7.44
CA LEU A 70 -5.04 1.22 -6.93
C LEU A 70 -5.07 1.29 -5.40
N ASP A 71 -6.26 1.33 -4.77
CA ASP A 71 -6.37 1.30 -3.30
C ASP A 71 -5.66 0.07 -2.71
N ARG A 72 -5.79 -1.10 -3.34
CA ARG A 72 -5.13 -2.34 -2.86
C ARG A 72 -3.61 -2.27 -2.98
N ILE A 73 -3.10 -1.70 -4.07
CA ILE A 73 -1.66 -1.47 -4.27
C ILE A 73 -1.13 -0.51 -3.21
N LEU A 74 -1.78 0.65 -3.04
CA LEU A 74 -1.36 1.68 -2.10
C LEU A 74 -1.47 1.19 -0.64
N GLN A 75 -2.52 0.43 -0.31
CA GLN A 75 -2.70 -0.18 1.01
C GLN A 75 -1.56 -1.15 1.33
N LEU A 76 -1.15 -1.98 0.36
CA LEU A 76 -0.03 -2.89 0.55
C LEU A 76 1.27 -2.10 0.75
N LEU A 77 1.55 -1.07 -0.05
CA LEU A 77 2.73 -0.23 0.15
C LEU A 77 2.72 0.47 1.51
N ALA A 78 1.54 0.92 1.97
CA ALA A 78 1.37 1.51 3.30
C ALA A 78 1.59 0.49 4.43
N SER A 79 1.19 -0.78 4.27
CA SER A 79 1.48 -1.82 5.27
C SER A 79 2.98 -2.10 5.43
N TYR A 80 3.78 -1.82 4.40
CA TYR A 80 5.24 -1.87 4.44
C TYR A 80 5.89 -0.50 4.78
N SER A 81 5.11 0.48 5.25
CA SER A 81 5.58 1.84 5.61
C SER A 81 6.27 2.61 4.47
N ILE A 82 6.05 2.21 3.22
CA ILE A 82 6.54 2.94 2.03
C ILE A 82 5.68 4.20 1.82
N LEU A 83 4.39 4.09 2.16
CA LEU A 83 3.42 5.18 2.17
C LEU A 83 2.84 5.35 3.56
N THR A 84 2.32 6.54 3.83
CA THR A 84 1.41 6.82 4.94
C THR A 84 -0.02 6.60 4.47
N CYS A 85 -0.89 6.14 5.36
CA CYS A 85 -2.31 5.97 5.10
C CYS A 85 -3.11 6.68 6.18
N CYS A 86 -4.05 7.53 5.77
CA CYS A 86 -4.96 8.24 6.64
C CYS A 86 -6.40 7.89 6.30
N LEU A 87 -7.24 7.74 7.32
CA LEU A 87 -8.68 7.61 7.14
C LEU A 87 -9.30 9.00 7.09
N VAL A 88 -10.19 9.21 6.12
CA VAL A 88 -10.89 10.49 5.93
C VAL A 88 -12.39 10.21 5.88
N ASP A 89 -13.14 10.92 6.72
CA ASP A 89 -14.59 10.85 6.70
C ASP A 89 -15.12 11.52 5.43
N ARG A 90 -15.96 10.81 4.68
CA ARG A 90 -16.59 11.30 3.46
C ARG A 90 -18.06 11.62 3.75
N GLU A 91 -18.61 12.61 3.06
CA GLU A 91 -19.99 13.08 3.22
C GLU A 91 -21.06 11.97 3.09
N ASP A 92 -20.73 10.85 2.43
CA ASP A 92 -21.58 9.67 2.23
C ASP A 92 -21.56 8.64 3.37
N ASP A 93 -21.11 9.02 4.58
CA ASP A 93 -20.94 8.12 5.74
C ASP A 93 -19.99 6.94 5.46
N LYS A 94 -19.12 7.11 4.44
CA LYS A 94 -18.10 6.15 4.03
C LYS A 94 -16.74 6.66 4.44
N VAL A 95 -16.00 5.83 5.16
CA VAL A 95 -14.59 6.11 5.47
C VAL A 95 -13.76 5.88 4.21
N GLY A 96 -13.15 6.95 3.71
CA GLY A 96 -12.17 6.91 2.63
C GLY A 96 -10.74 6.72 3.15
N ARG A 97 -9.84 6.30 2.27
CA ARG A 97 -8.39 6.26 2.53
C ARG A 97 -7.69 7.30 1.67
N CYS A 98 -6.72 7.98 2.25
CA CYS A 98 -5.78 8.82 1.56
C CYS A 98 -4.36 8.34 1.83
N TYR A 99 -3.48 8.53 0.85
CA TYR A 99 -2.11 8.06 0.87
C TYR A 99 -1.14 9.21 0.61
N GLY A 100 -0.05 9.22 1.36
CA GLY A 100 0.99 10.24 1.27
C GLY A 100 2.38 9.64 1.42
N LEU A 101 3.41 10.39 1.06
CA LEU A 101 4.79 9.97 1.31
C LEU A 101 5.14 10.14 2.80
N PRO A 102 5.88 9.21 3.40
CA PRO A 102 6.36 9.36 4.77
C PRO A 102 7.27 10.58 4.89
N PRO A 103 7.25 11.28 6.05
CA PRO A 103 8.15 12.39 6.30
C PRO A 103 9.59 11.88 6.19
N ARG A 104 10.39 12.51 5.32
CA ARG A 104 11.82 12.21 5.26
C ARG A 104 12.43 12.66 6.57
N ALA A 105 13.06 11.73 7.30
CA ALA A 105 13.92 12.10 8.41
C ALA A 105 15.03 13.00 7.86
N SER A 106 15.04 14.27 8.24
CA SER A 106 16.14 15.19 7.96
C SER A 106 17.37 14.70 8.73
N SER A 107 18.33 14.10 8.02
CA SER A 107 19.71 13.91 8.50
C SER A 107 20.56 15.10 8.13
#